data_AF-A0A8T5YMU5-F1
#
_entry.id   AF-A0A8T5YMU5-F1
#
_cell.length_a   1.000
_cell.length_b   1.000
_cell.length_c   1.000
_cell.angle_alpha   90.00
_cell.angle_beta   90.00
_cell.angle_gamma   90.00
#
_symmetry.space_group_name_H-M   'P 1'
#
loop_
_entity.id
_entity.type
_entity.pdbx_description
1 polymer ?
#
loop_
_entity_poly.entity_id
_entity_poly.type
_entity_poly.pdbx_seq_one_letter_code
_entity_poly.pdbx_strand_id
1 'polypeptide(L)'
;MRKITQAISAVCLLFALNSSAVALASSPSPLNPGTNVARLAEQAPIHWVSVAQIENSLAGRPPMAVGFDIDDTVLFSSPGFWRGKKTFSPESEDYLKNPVFWEKMNNGWDEFSIPKEVARQLIDMHVRRGD
;
A
#
# COMPACT_ATOMS: atom_id res chain seq x y z
N MET A 1 47.45 6.22 26.59
CA MET A 1 46.06 5.70 26.51
C MET A 1 45.32 6.20 25.26
N ARG A 2 45.24 7.51 24.99
CA ARG A 2 44.53 8.08 23.82
C ARG A 2 44.90 7.49 22.44
N LYS A 3 46.20 7.27 22.18
CA LYS A 3 46.68 6.70 20.90
C LYS A 3 46.27 5.24 20.70
N ILE A 4 46.16 4.47 21.78
CA ILE A 4 45.75 3.05 21.74
C ILE A 4 44.25 2.98 21.46
N THR A 5 43.46 3.81 22.12
CA THR A 5 42.00 3.90 21.87
C THR A 5 41.70 4.33 20.42
N GLN A 6 42.45 5.29 19.88
CA GLN A 6 42.31 5.71 18.48
C GLN A 6 42.68 4.60 17.48
N ALA A 7 43.74 3.83 17.77
CA ALA A 7 44.14 2.71 16.92
C ALA A 7 43.08 1.59 16.92
N ILE A 8 42.52 1.27 18.09
CA ILE A 8 41.44 0.27 18.21
C ILE A 8 40.18 0.75 17.47
N SER A 9 39.79 2.02 17.63
CA SER A 9 38.66 2.59 16.91
C SER A 9 38.85 2.56 15.39
N ALA A 10 40.06 2.83 14.90
CA ALA A 10 40.37 2.74 13.47
C ALA A 10 40.29 1.31 12.93
N VAL A 11 40.77 0.33 13.70
CA VAL A 11 40.68 -1.10 13.35
C VAL A 11 39.22 -1.58 13.33
N CYS A 12 38.41 -1.18 14.32
CA CYS A 12 36.99 -1.49 14.34
C CYS A 12 36.23 -0.88 13.14
N LEU A 13 36.57 0.35 12.75
CA LEU A 13 35.97 1.01 11.59
C LEU A 13 36.32 0.30 10.27
N LEU A 14 37.58 -0.14 10.12
CA LEU A 14 38.05 -0.90 8.97
C LEU A 14 37.34 -2.27 8.85
N PHE A 15 37.06 -2.94 9.97
CA PHE A 15 36.30 -4.19 9.97
C PHE A 15 34.82 -3.99 9.65
N ALA A 16 34.20 -2.92 10.14
CA ALA A 16 32.79 -2.61 9.85
C ALA A 16 32.55 -2.21 8.39
N LEU A 17 33.52 -1.55 7.74
CA LEU A 17 33.44 -1.12 6.33
C LEU A 17 33.75 -2.24 5.32
N ASN A 18 34.32 -3.37 5.76
CA ASN A 18 34.67 -4.51 4.90
C ASN A 18 33.60 -5.61 4.82
N SER A 19 32.45 -5.39 5.45
CA SER A 19 31.31 -6.29 5.29
C SER A 19 30.58 -5.94 4.01
N SER A 20 30.97 -6.60 2.90
CA SER A 20 30.15 -6.64 1.70
C SER A 20 28.79 -7.23 2.09
N ALA A 21 27.75 -6.42 2.07
CA ALA A 21 26.39 -6.90 2.17
C ALA A 21 26.15 -7.83 0.97
N VAL A 22 26.21 -9.15 1.21
CA VAL A 22 25.77 -10.11 0.21
C VAL A 22 24.25 -9.98 0.17
N ALA A 23 23.74 -9.30 -0.85
CA ALA A 23 22.33 -9.39 -1.20
C ALA A 23 22.04 -10.88 -1.45
N LEU A 24 21.31 -11.51 -0.53
CA LEU A 24 20.78 -12.85 -0.74
C LEU A 24 19.85 -12.75 -1.95
N ALA A 25 20.34 -13.18 -3.11
CA ALA A 25 19.50 -13.34 -4.29
C ALA A 25 18.35 -14.27 -3.91
N SER A 26 17.12 -13.90 -4.29
CA SER A 26 15.97 -14.77 -4.12
C SER A 26 16.26 -16.12 -4.78
N SER A 27 16.25 -17.20 -4.00
CA SER A 27 16.37 -18.55 -4.56
C SER A 27 15.28 -18.76 -5.61
N PRO A 28 15.61 -19.35 -6.78
CA PRO A 28 14.62 -19.60 -7.82
C PRO A 28 13.52 -20.52 -7.29
N SER A 29 12.27 -20.23 -7.65
CA SER A 29 11.14 -21.10 -7.30
C SER A 29 11.24 -22.45 -8.03
N PRO A 30 10.72 -23.54 -7.45
CA PRO A 30 10.71 -24.85 -8.11
C PRO A 30 9.94 -24.81 -9.45
N LEU A 31 10.46 -25.51 -10.47
CA LEU A 31 9.82 -25.61 -11.80
C LEU A 31 8.39 -26.21 -11.72
N ASN A 32 8.20 -27.17 -10.83
CA ASN A 32 6.91 -27.82 -10.56
C ASN A 32 6.61 -27.72 -9.06
N PRO A 33 6.02 -26.61 -8.59
CA PRO A 33 5.85 -26.37 -7.15
C PRO A 33 4.82 -27.28 -6.50
N GLY A 34 3.86 -27.81 -7.28
CA GLY A 34 2.75 -28.64 -6.77
C GLY A 34 1.89 -27.92 -5.71
N THR A 35 0.85 -28.60 -5.24
CA THR A 35 0.08 -28.18 -4.07
C THR A 35 -0.61 -29.37 -3.42
N ASN A 36 -1.29 -29.16 -2.30
CA ASN A 36 -2.10 -30.18 -1.62
C ASN A 36 -3.43 -29.59 -1.13
N VAL A 37 -4.36 -30.45 -0.74
CA VAL A 37 -5.70 -30.02 -0.31
C VAL A 37 -5.68 -29.13 0.94
N ALA A 38 -4.69 -29.31 1.83
CA ALA A 38 -4.57 -28.45 3.01
C ALA A 38 -4.26 -26.99 2.62
N ARG A 39 -3.35 -26.77 1.66
CA ARG A 39 -3.06 -25.44 1.12
C ARG A 39 -4.23 -24.85 0.33
N LEU A 40 -4.99 -25.68 -0.39
CA LEU A 40 -6.17 -25.23 -1.13
C LEU A 40 -7.32 -24.81 -0.21
N ALA A 41 -7.49 -25.51 0.92
CA ALA A 41 -8.53 -25.24 1.92
C ALA A 41 -8.07 -24.29 3.03
N GLU A 42 -6.80 -23.85 3.01
CA GLU A 42 -6.27 -22.91 3.99
C GLU A 42 -7.09 -21.62 3.95
N GLN A 43 -7.54 -21.18 5.12
CA GLN A 43 -8.26 -19.92 5.29
C GLN A 43 -7.50 -19.08 6.31
N ALA A 44 -7.15 -17.86 5.93
CA ALA A 44 -6.66 -16.90 6.90
C ALA A 44 -7.80 -16.53 7.87
N PRO A 45 -7.52 -16.34 9.17
CA PRO A 45 -8.55 -16.01 10.17
C PRO A 45 -8.98 -14.54 10.06
N ILE A 46 -9.71 -14.22 8.99
CA ILE A 46 -10.16 -12.87 8.64
C ILE A 46 -11.67 -12.76 8.91
N HIS A 47 -12.08 -11.63 9.48
CA HIS A 47 -13.50 -11.31 9.63
C HIS A 47 -14.03 -10.70 8.33
N TRP A 48 -14.38 -11.56 7.37
CA TRP A 48 -15.00 -11.15 6.12
C TRP A 48 -16.44 -10.68 6.35
N VAL A 49 -16.77 -9.49 5.82
CA VAL A 49 -18.12 -8.92 5.85
C VAL A 49 -18.55 -8.45 4.46
N SER A 50 -19.86 -8.51 4.19
CA SER A 50 -20.47 -7.94 2.99
C SER A 50 -21.10 -6.57 3.27
N VAL A 51 -21.37 -5.79 2.22
CA VAL A 51 -22.10 -4.51 2.33
C VAL A 51 -23.47 -4.71 2.98
N ALA A 52 -24.18 -5.79 2.66
CA ALA A 52 -25.47 -6.11 3.26
C ALA A 52 -25.35 -6.40 4.78
N GLN A 53 -24.28 -7.06 5.23
CA GLN A 53 -24.02 -7.27 6.66
C GLN A 53 -23.70 -5.97 7.39
N ILE A 54 -22.95 -5.06 6.74
CA ILE A 54 -22.69 -3.72 7.28
C ILE A 54 -24.01 -2.96 7.43
N GLU A 55 -24.82 -2.87 6.37
CA GLU A 55 -26.13 -2.19 6.38
C GLU A 55 -27.04 -2.74 7.49
N ASN A 56 -27.11 -4.08 7.62
CA ASN A 56 -27.88 -4.74 8.66
C ASN A 56 -27.39 -4.39 10.08
N SER A 57 -26.07 -4.33 10.29
CA SER A 57 -25.49 -3.96 11.59
C SER A 57 -25.77 -2.50 12.00
N LEU A 58 -26.14 -1.66 11.03
CA LEU A 58 -26.49 -0.26 11.22
C LEU A 58 -28.01 0.01 11.19
N ALA A 59 -28.85 -1.02 11.04
CA ALA A 59 -30.29 -0.86 10.99
C ALA A 59 -30.85 -0.23 12.28
N GLY A 60 -31.72 0.77 12.13
CA GLY A 60 -32.29 1.52 13.25
C GLY A 60 -31.36 2.58 13.87
N ARG A 61 -30.09 2.67 13.44
CA ARG A 61 -29.22 3.79 13.82
C ARG A 61 -29.60 5.03 13.02
N PRO A 62 -29.69 6.22 13.67
CA PRO A 62 -29.98 7.47 12.96
C PRO A 62 -28.82 7.82 11.99
N PRO A 63 -29.05 8.77 11.06
CA PRO A 63 -28.01 9.34 10.21
C PRO A 63 -26.74 9.71 10.98
N MET A 64 -25.58 9.38 10.42
CA MET A 64 -24.28 9.69 11.01
C MET A 64 -23.22 9.99 9.96
N ALA A 65 -22.23 10.81 10.33
CA ALA A 65 -21.08 11.05 9.47
C ALA A 65 -20.24 9.77 9.32
N VAL A 66 -19.87 9.47 8.07
CA VAL A 66 -18.96 8.37 7.69
C VAL A 66 -17.84 8.91 6.80
N GLY A 67 -16.72 8.19 6.74
CA GLY A 67 -15.54 8.59 5.97
C GLY A 67 -15.05 7.50 5.04
N PHE A 68 -14.59 7.90 3.86
CA PHE A 68 -13.94 7.02 2.89
C PHE A 68 -12.54 7.55 2.62
N ASP A 69 -11.54 6.67 2.71
CA ASP A 69 -10.29 6.88 2.00
C ASP A 69 -10.53 6.83 0.48
N ILE A 70 -9.63 7.39 -0.33
CA ILE A 70 -9.82 7.52 -1.78
C ILE A 70 -9.01 6.47 -2.55
N ASP A 71 -7.69 6.54 -2.42
CA ASP A 71 -6.74 5.79 -3.24
C ASP A 71 -6.78 4.30 -2.92
N ASP A 72 -7.13 3.49 -3.91
CA ASP A 72 -7.39 2.05 -3.81
C ASP A 72 -8.48 1.64 -2.80
N THR A 73 -9.23 2.61 -2.26
CA THR A 73 -10.46 2.38 -1.48
C THR A 73 -11.70 2.61 -2.36
N VAL A 74 -11.86 3.82 -2.92
CA VAL A 74 -12.99 4.15 -3.82
C VAL A 74 -12.58 4.29 -5.28
N LEU A 75 -11.33 4.67 -5.54
CA LEU A 75 -10.77 4.81 -6.88
C LEU A 75 -9.55 3.91 -7.03
N PHE A 76 -9.46 3.15 -8.12
CA PHE A 76 -8.19 2.63 -8.59
C PHE A 76 -7.43 3.77 -9.29
N SER A 77 -6.63 4.51 -8.51
CA SER A 77 -5.96 5.75 -8.93
C SER A 77 -4.48 5.55 -9.34
N SER A 78 -4.00 4.30 -9.27
CA SER A 78 -2.67 3.89 -9.75
C SER A 78 -2.25 4.49 -11.12
N PRO A 79 -3.13 4.69 -12.12
CA PRO A 79 -2.74 5.36 -13.37
C PRO A 79 -2.09 6.74 -13.18
N GLY A 80 -2.67 7.60 -12.33
CA GLY A 80 -2.14 8.92 -12.02
C GLY A 80 -0.80 8.85 -11.27
N PHE A 81 -0.71 8.00 -10.25
CA PHE A 81 0.52 7.78 -9.47
C PHE A 81 1.66 7.20 -10.32
N TRP A 82 1.38 6.20 -11.16
CA TRP A 82 2.38 5.63 -12.08
C TRP A 82 2.88 6.65 -13.10
N ARG A 83 1.98 7.47 -13.66
CA ARG A 83 2.37 8.59 -14.53
C ARG A 83 3.21 9.61 -13.76
N GLY A 84 2.83 9.94 -12.53
CA GLY A 84 3.53 10.84 -11.63
C GLY A 84 4.97 10.40 -11.39
N LYS A 85 5.17 9.15 -10.93
CA LYS A 85 6.49 8.59 -10.68
C LYS A 85 7.41 8.70 -11.89
N LYS A 86 6.96 8.23 -13.06
CA LYS A 86 7.75 8.29 -14.30
C LYS A 86 8.07 9.72 -14.76
N THR A 87 7.23 10.69 -14.42
CA THR A 87 7.39 12.09 -14.86
C THR A 87 8.28 12.88 -13.91
N PHE A 88 8.13 12.70 -12.60
CA PHE A 88 8.73 13.57 -11.59
C PHE A 88 9.88 12.93 -10.80
N SER A 89 9.90 11.61 -10.66
CA SER A 89 10.97 10.88 -9.96
C SER A 89 11.07 9.42 -10.43
N PRO A 90 11.55 9.16 -11.66
CA PRO A 90 11.52 7.81 -12.23
C PRO A 90 12.26 6.78 -11.37
N GLU A 91 13.30 7.21 -10.68
CA GLU A 91 14.20 6.36 -9.88
C GLU A 91 13.99 6.48 -8.36
N SER A 92 13.08 7.35 -7.89
CA SER A 92 12.79 7.53 -6.46
C SER A 92 11.30 7.72 -6.20
N GLU A 93 10.93 7.93 -4.93
CA GLU A 93 9.55 8.21 -4.49
C GLU A 93 9.32 9.72 -4.24
N ASP A 94 10.26 10.58 -4.63
CA ASP A 94 10.22 12.02 -4.33
C ASP A 94 9.02 12.73 -4.95
N TYR A 95 8.41 12.16 -6.00
CA TYR A 95 7.17 12.67 -6.58
C TYR A 95 6.05 12.78 -5.55
N LEU A 96 5.99 11.90 -4.54
CA LEU A 96 4.99 11.93 -3.47
C LEU A 96 5.14 13.15 -2.54
N LYS A 97 6.29 13.82 -2.55
CA LYS A 97 6.53 15.07 -1.82
C LYS A 97 6.60 16.29 -2.76
N ASN A 98 6.43 16.08 -4.07
CA ASN A 98 6.51 17.14 -5.07
C ASN A 98 5.14 17.84 -5.21
N PRO A 99 5.03 19.16 -4.91
CA PRO A 99 3.75 19.86 -5.04
C PRO A 99 3.22 19.88 -6.48
N VAL A 100 4.09 19.87 -7.50
CA VAL A 100 3.68 19.86 -8.91
C VAL A 100 3.02 18.53 -9.29
N PHE A 101 3.44 17.42 -8.67
CA PHE A 101 2.73 16.15 -8.83
C PHE A 101 1.31 16.25 -8.29
N TRP A 102 1.15 16.75 -7.06
CA TRP A 102 -0.16 16.86 -6.41
C TRP A 102 -1.10 17.82 -7.15
N GLU A 103 -0.58 18.91 -7.73
CA GLU A 103 -1.36 19.78 -8.61
C GLU A 103 -1.93 19.01 -9.81
N LYS A 104 -1.15 18.10 -10.42
CA LYS A 104 -1.64 17.29 -11.55
C LYS A 104 -2.59 16.19 -11.09
N MET A 105 -2.26 15.51 -9.99
CA MET A 105 -3.06 14.41 -9.45
C MET A 105 -4.47 14.89 -9.12
N ASN A 106 -4.57 15.98 -8.37
CA ASN A 106 -5.82 16.48 -7.80
C ASN A 106 -6.67 17.34 -8.76
N ASN A 107 -6.14 17.70 -9.94
CA ASN A 107 -6.82 18.59 -10.89
C ASN A 107 -6.94 17.96 -12.30
N GLY A 108 -7.17 16.65 -12.38
CA GLY A 108 -7.63 16.01 -13.61
C GLY A 108 -7.01 14.67 -13.97
N TRP A 109 -6.04 14.15 -13.20
CA TRP A 109 -5.54 12.80 -13.45
C TRP A 109 -6.49 11.70 -12.98
N ASP A 110 -7.46 12.02 -12.13
CA ASP A 110 -8.55 11.10 -11.79
C ASP A 110 -9.51 10.79 -12.94
N GLU A 111 -9.44 11.49 -14.08
CA GLU A 111 -10.12 11.06 -15.32
C GLU A 111 -9.66 9.67 -15.79
N PHE A 112 -8.50 9.22 -15.33
CA PHE A 112 -7.97 7.87 -15.58
C PHE A 112 -8.18 6.91 -14.41
N SER A 113 -8.73 7.39 -13.29
CA SER A 113 -9.04 6.58 -12.12
C SER A 113 -10.32 5.79 -12.35
N ILE A 114 -10.32 4.52 -11.96
CA ILE A 114 -11.47 3.63 -12.18
C ILE A 114 -12.25 3.49 -10.87
N PRO A 115 -13.54 3.90 -10.80
CA PRO A 115 -14.30 3.76 -9.57
C PRO A 115 -14.60 2.30 -9.22
N LYS A 116 -14.35 1.92 -7.97
CA LYS A 116 -14.46 0.54 -7.49
C LYS A 116 -15.91 0.17 -7.17
N GLU A 117 -16.34 -1.01 -7.58
CA GLU A 117 -17.74 -1.45 -7.40
C GLU A 117 -18.17 -1.51 -5.93
N VAL A 118 -17.29 -1.97 -5.05
CA VAL A 118 -17.56 -2.01 -3.60
C VAL A 118 -17.84 -0.62 -3.03
N ALA A 119 -17.15 0.41 -3.55
CA ALA A 119 -17.37 1.79 -3.13
C ALA A 119 -18.70 2.31 -3.64
N ARG A 120 -19.11 1.99 -4.88
CA ARG A 120 -20.46 2.33 -5.37
C ARG A 120 -21.53 1.74 -4.46
N GLN A 121 -21.41 0.47 -4.10
CA GLN A 121 -22.35 -0.21 -3.20
C GLN A 121 -22.39 0.42 -1.80
N LEU A 122 -21.24 0.75 -1.22
CA LEU A 122 -21.14 1.39 0.10
C LEU A 122 -21.70 2.81 0.09
N ILE A 123 -21.33 3.62 -0.91
CA ILE A 123 -21.82 5.00 -1.06
C ILE A 123 -23.34 4.98 -1.25
N ASP A 124 -23.87 4.14 -2.14
CA ASP A 124 -25.31 4.00 -2.35
C ASP A 124 -26.04 3.57 -1.06
N MET A 125 -25.42 2.69 -0.27
CA MET A 125 -25.96 2.24 1.01
C MET A 125 -26.01 3.36 2.04
N HIS A 126 -24.95 4.16 2.18
CA HIS A 126 -24.94 5.31 3.08
C HIS A 126 -25.88 6.43 2.62
N VAL A 127 -26.00 6.67 1.30
CA VAL A 127 -27.00 7.60 0.73
C VAL A 127 -28.43 7.15 1.07
N ARG A 128 -28.75 5.85 0.94
CA ARG A 128 -30.08 5.32 1.35
C ARG A 128 -30.37 5.53 2.83
N ARG A 129 -29.33 5.50 3.67
CA ARG A 129 -29.43 5.73 5.12
C ARG A 129 -29.55 7.21 5.49
N GLY A 130 -29.23 8.11 4.58
CA GLY A 130 -29.19 9.54 4.83
C GLY A 130 -27.98 9.97 5.67
N ASP A 131 -26.93 9.15 5.69
CA ASP A 131 -25.65 9.44 6.36
C ASP A 131 -24.86 10.58 5.66
#